data_AF-A0A8H6Z5B7-F1
#
_entry.id   AF-A0A8H6Z5B7-F1
#
_cell.length_a   1.000
_cell.length_b   1.000
_cell.length_c   1.000
_cell.angle_alpha   90.00
_cell.angle_beta   90.00
_cell.angle_gamma   90.00
#
_symmetry.space_group_name_H-M   'P 1'
#
loop_
_entity.id
_entity.type
_entity.pdbx_description
1 polymer ?
#
loop_
_entity_poly.entity_id
_entity_poly.type
_entity_poly.pdbx_seq_one_letter_code
_entity_poly.pdbx_strand_id
1 'polypeptide(L)'
;MSLRRLSNASRTLSANSLKERLSKLTTTPLVPVATALQANIDFVPARIPRKRRFQMLAVALWSVGIILATVAFLLLWSCISTTVALSGYVSDLGSMDRPEPRAWWKNESVVPFNQILEFKQLTSNVVQIPQGASNFFMWFLDVCSWRQQEADLPADRPYLFGYHPHGIIGMGAVATFATEATGFSAAFPGIKPHLLTLTSNFKIPFYRDVILAMGICSVSKRSCSNILKRGPGSAITIVVGGAAESLSAQPGTADLTLRRRLGFIKLAIRHGADLVPVFSFGENDIYEQMPNERGTTVYMLQEKFKSVFGFTLPLFHGRGLLNYNLGLMPYRRQIVAVIGRPIHVTQTENPSLEEVMRMQKLYIEELERIWNTYKDVFAKARTRELSIIA
;
A
#
# COMPACT_ATOMS: atom_id res chain seq x y z
N MET A 1 -11.17 35.04 -57.08
CA MET A 1 -12.34 35.71 -56.50
C MET A 1 -13.37 34.63 -56.19
N SER A 2 -13.96 34.47 -55.00
CA SER A 2 -14.26 35.42 -53.93
C SER A 2 -14.38 34.67 -52.59
N LEU A 3 -13.71 35.20 -51.56
CA LEU A 3 -13.81 34.82 -50.16
C LEU A 3 -15.17 35.22 -49.58
N ARG A 4 -15.92 34.29 -48.97
CA ARG A 4 -17.04 34.65 -48.07
C ARG A 4 -16.57 34.62 -46.63
N ARG A 5 -16.58 35.82 -46.03
CA ARG A 5 -16.23 36.16 -44.65
C ARG A 5 -17.09 35.41 -43.64
N LEU A 6 -16.45 34.82 -42.63
CA LEU A 6 -17.10 34.48 -41.36
C LEU A 6 -17.33 35.78 -40.58
N SER A 7 -18.58 36.13 -40.30
CA SER A 7 -18.93 37.27 -39.47
C SER A 7 -18.88 36.87 -37.99
N ASN A 8 -18.01 37.54 -37.23
CA ASN A 8 -17.99 37.50 -35.76
C ASN A 8 -19.20 38.28 -35.22
N ALA A 9 -20.29 37.57 -34.89
CA ALA A 9 -21.37 38.14 -34.09
C ALA A 9 -21.09 37.90 -32.60
N SER A 10 -20.57 38.94 -31.93
CA SER A 10 -20.54 39.03 -30.47
C SER A 10 -21.96 38.88 -29.94
N ARG A 11 -22.24 37.79 -29.20
CA ARG A 11 -23.52 37.59 -28.51
C ARG A 11 -23.51 38.42 -27.22
N THR A 12 -23.95 39.67 -27.32
CA THR A 12 -24.33 40.45 -26.14
C THR A 12 -25.58 39.84 -25.51
N LEU A 13 -25.45 39.34 -24.28
CA LEU A 13 -26.58 38.88 -23.48
C LEU A 13 -27.47 40.10 -23.15
N SER A 14 -28.61 40.21 -23.85
CA SER A 14 -29.62 41.22 -23.55
C SER A 14 -30.17 41.01 -22.14
N ALA A 15 -30.33 42.10 -21.39
CA ALA A 15 -30.89 42.10 -20.03
C ALA A 15 -32.26 41.39 -19.94
N ASN A 16 -33.02 41.38 -21.04
CA ASN A 16 -34.30 40.68 -21.12
C ASN A 16 -34.13 39.15 -21.11
N SER A 17 -33.09 38.62 -21.77
CA SER A 17 -32.76 37.19 -21.75
C SER A 17 -32.33 36.72 -20.35
N LEU A 18 -31.65 37.59 -19.60
CA LEU A 18 -31.21 37.31 -18.24
C LEU A 18 -32.39 37.31 -17.26
N LYS A 19 -33.30 38.28 -17.41
CA LYS A 19 -34.53 38.38 -16.60
C LYS A 19 -35.47 37.19 -16.82
N GLU A 20 -35.56 36.70 -18.06
CA GLU A 20 -36.35 35.52 -18.42
C GLU A 20 -35.73 34.20 -17.94
N ARG A 21 -34.40 34.13 -17.85
CA ARG A 21 -33.70 32.99 -17.23
C ARG A 21 -33.81 32.99 -15.71
N LEU A 22 -33.74 34.17 -15.09
CA LEU A 22 -33.90 34.34 -13.64
C LEU A 22 -35.34 34.08 -13.19
N SER A 23 -36.35 34.47 -13.99
CA SER A 23 -37.76 34.19 -13.68
C SER A 23 -38.09 32.69 -13.71
N LYS A 24 -37.42 31.92 -14.58
CA LYS A 24 -37.47 30.45 -14.62
C LYS A 24 -36.81 29.80 -13.40
N LEU A 25 -35.72 30.37 -12.89
CA LEU A 25 -35.06 29.91 -11.65
C LEU A 25 -35.93 30.14 -10.40
N THR A 26 -36.75 31.21 -10.37
CA THR A 26 -37.65 31.51 -9.24
C THR A 26 -38.95 30.71 -9.22
N THR A 27 -39.34 30.06 -10.32
CA THR A 27 -40.62 29.33 -10.43
C THR A 27 -40.47 27.82 -10.46
N THR A 28 -39.23 27.30 -10.47
CA THR A 28 -38.99 25.87 -10.27
C THR A 28 -38.95 25.63 -8.76
N PRO A 29 -39.89 24.90 -8.15
CA PRO A 29 -39.74 24.53 -6.75
C PRO A 29 -38.42 23.77 -6.63
N LEU A 30 -37.52 24.27 -5.77
CA LEU A 30 -36.32 23.53 -5.42
C LEU A 30 -36.80 22.19 -4.87
N VAL A 31 -36.59 21.11 -5.61
CA VAL A 31 -36.71 19.77 -5.05
C VAL A 31 -35.77 19.78 -3.85
N PRO A 32 -36.26 19.64 -2.61
CA PRO A 32 -35.37 19.62 -1.47
C PRO A 32 -34.40 18.46 -1.70
N VAL A 33 -33.11 18.77 -1.77
CA VAL A 33 -32.01 17.79 -1.82
C VAL A 33 -31.98 16.94 -0.53
N ALA A 34 -32.95 17.12 0.38
CA ALA A 34 -33.17 16.29 1.55
C ALA A 34 -33.39 14.81 1.19
N THR A 35 -34.06 14.49 0.08
CA THR A 35 -34.29 13.07 -0.31
C THR A 35 -33.09 12.43 -0.99
N ALA A 36 -32.18 13.21 -1.59
CA ALA A 36 -30.92 12.71 -2.15
C ALA A 36 -29.78 12.63 -1.11
N LEU A 37 -29.95 13.27 0.05
CA LEU A 37 -29.00 13.26 1.18
C LEU A 37 -29.47 12.43 2.38
N GLN A 38 -30.57 11.68 2.27
CA GLN A 38 -30.83 10.53 3.14
C GLN A 38 -29.92 9.36 2.75
N ALA A 39 -28.61 9.61 2.65
CA ALA A 39 -27.66 8.54 2.89
C ALA A 39 -27.85 8.18 4.37
N ASN A 40 -28.46 7.03 4.66
CA ASN A 40 -28.44 6.48 6.01
C ASN A 40 -26.97 6.43 6.45
N ILE A 41 -26.56 7.38 7.30
CA ILE A 41 -25.22 7.39 7.86
C ILE A 41 -25.23 6.35 8.96
N ASP A 42 -24.79 5.15 8.61
CA ASP A 42 -24.56 4.11 9.60
C ASP A 42 -23.37 4.55 10.44
N PHE A 43 -23.65 4.81 11.72
CA PHE A 43 -22.64 5.14 12.72
C PHE A 43 -22.11 3.87 13.38
N VAL A 44 -20.86 3.91 13.81
CA VAL A 44 -20.26 2.80 14.56
C VAL A 44 -20.95 2.67 15.93
N PRO A 45 -21.23 1.44 16.43
CA PRO A 45 -21.88 1.25 17.74
C PRO A 45 -21.13 1.96 18.88
N ALA A 46 -21.87 2.56 19.82
CA ALA A 46 -21.29 3.32 20.94
C ALA A 46 -20.38 2.48 21.86
N ARG A 47 -20.63 1.16 21.96
CA ARG A 47 -19.84 0.22 22.77
C ARG A 47 -18.96 -0.68 21.92
N ILE A 48 -17.78 -0.17 21.56
CA ILE A 48 -16.71 -0.95 20.90
C ILE A 48 -15.74 -1.50 21.96
N PRO A 49 -15.43 -2.82 21.97
CA PRO A 49 -14.39 -3.39 22.83
C PRO A 49 -13.03 -2.70 22.67
N ARG A 50 -12.25 -2.57 23.76
CA ARG A 50 -10.92 -1.91 23.73
C ARG A 50 -9.99 -2.49 22.65
N LYS A 51 -9.98 -3.82 22.50
CA LYS A 51 -9.24 -4.54 21.44
C LYS A 51 -9.51 -3.94 20.05
N ARG A 52 -10.80 -3.81 19.69
CA ARG A 52 -11.24 -3.27 18.40
C ARG A 52 -10.92 -1.79 18.23
N ARG A 53 -10.90 -1.00 19.32
CA ARG A 53 -10.48 0.41 19.25
C ARG A 53 -9.01 0.56 18.91
N PHE A 54 -8.13 -0.25 19.53
CA PHE A 54 -6.71 -0.24 19.21
C PHE A 54 -6.43 -0.73 17.78
N GLN A 55 -7.16 -1.73 17.30
CA GLN A 55 -7.11 -2.18 15.90
C GLN A 55 -7.51 -1.06 14.94
N MET A 56 -8.64 -0.40 15.20
CA MET A 56 -9.08 0.75 14.41
C MET A 56 -8.06 1.88 14.43
N LEU A 57 -7.45 2.17 15.58
CA LEU A 57 -6.43 3.20 15.71
C LEU A 57 -5.16 2.85 14.94
N ALA A 58 -4.68 1.61 15.00
CA ALA A 58 -3.50 1.17 14.27
C ALA A 58 -3.69 1.28 12.76
N VAL A 59 -4.84 0.79 12.25
CA VAL A 59 -5.19 0.93 10.83
C VAL A 59 -5.34 2.39 10.44
N ALA A 60 -5.96 3.23 11.29
CA ALA A 60 -6.11 4.65 11.02
C ALA A 60 -4.78 5.35 10.91
N LEU A 61 -3.89 5.14 11.87
CA LEU A 61 -2.55 5.71 11.87
C LEU A 61 -1.74 5.28 10.66
N TRP A 62 -1.97 4.08 10.11
CA TRP A 62 -1.37 3.68 8.85
C TRP A 62 -2.01 4.36 7.64
N SER A 63 -3.33 4.30 7.50
CA SER A 63 -4.07 4.87 6.37
C SER A 63 -3.87 6.39 6.23
N VAL A 64 -3.69 7.11 7.33
CA VAL A 64 -3.46 8.57 7.32
C VAL A 64 -2.05 8.98 7.74
N GLY A 65 -1.16 8.02 8.02
CA GLY A 65 0.14 8.29 8.65
C GLY A 65 1.04 9.22 7.85
N ILE A 66 1.09 9.05 6.53
CA ILE A 66 1.83 9.94 5.62
C ILE A 66 1.30 11.37 5.72
N ILE A 67 -0.03 11.54 5.72
CA ILE A 67 -0.69 12.85 5.76
C ILE A 67 -0.42 13.51 7.10
N LEU A 68 -0.64 12.79 8.20
CA LEU A 68 -0.41 13.29 9.56
C LEU A 68 1.05 13.70 9.77
N ALA A 69 1.98 12.86 9.34
CA ALA A 69 3.41 13.14 9.45
C ALA A 69 3.82 14.38 8.65
N THR A 70 3.31 14.50 7.42
CA THR A 70 3.57 15.68 6.56
C THR A 70 3.00 16.95 7.18
N VAL A 71 1.74 16.93 7.64
CA VAL A 71 1.09 18.09 8.28
C VAL A 71 1.83 18.48 9.57
N ALA A 72 2.14 17.51 10.43
CA ALA A 72 2.88 17.75 11.67
C ALA A 72 4.25 18.38 11.39
N PHE A 73 4.97 17.88 10.38
CA PHE A 73 6.25 18.47 9.98
C PHE A 73 6.10 19.90 9.49
N LEU A 74 5.14 20.20 8.62
CA LEU A 74 4.93 21.55 8.11
C LEU A 74 4.54 22.54 9.23
N LEU A 75 3.74 22.10 10.20
CA LEU A 75 3.38 22.91 11.37
C LEU A 75 4.57 23.17 12.30
N LEU A 76 5.43 22.18 12.50
CA LEU A 76 6.65 22.37 13.29
C LEU A 76 7.70 23.18 12.52
N TRP A 77 7.75 23.07 11.20
CA TRP A 77 8.68 23.83 10.37
C TRP A 77 8.32 25.32 10.30
N SER A 78 7.02 25.65 10.40
CA SER A 78 6.55 27.03 10.39
C SER A 78 6.80 27.79 11.70
N CYS A 79 7.16 27.10 12.78
CA CYS A 79 7.51 27.71 14.06
C CYS A 79 9.03 27.87 14.19
N ILE A 80 9.50 29.12 14.26
CA ILE A 80 10.93 29.49 14.25
C ILE A 80 11.74 28.75 15.33
N SER A 81 11.16 28.54 16.52
CA SER A 81 11.82 27.86 17.63
C SER A 81 12.08 26.38 17.35
N THR A 82 11.26 25.72 16.53
CA THR A 82 11.41 24.32 16.13
C THR A 82 12.15 24.15 14.80
N THR A 83 12.20 25.18 13.94
CA THR A 83 12.93 25.12 12.67
C THR A 83 14.43 24.85 12.87
N VAL A 84 15.04 25.48 13.89
CA VAL A 84 16.48 25.28 14.20
C VAL A 84 16.73 23.82 14.61
N ALA A 85 15.89 23.25 15.47
CA ALA A 85 15.99 21.86 15.88
C ALA A 85 15.75 20.86 14.73
N LEU A 86 14.83 21.19 13.81
CA LEU A 86 14.50 20.34 12.67
C LEU A 86 15.52 20.43 11.53
N SER A 87 16.34 21.47 11.47
CA SER A 87 17.34 21.64 10.39
C SER A 87 18.31 20.47 10.31
N GLY A 88 18.85 20.01 11.45
CA GLY A 88 19.72 18.83 11.51
C GLY A 88 19.01 17.53 11.15
N TYR A 89 17.73 17.40 11.48
CA TYR A 89 16.91 16.26 11.09
C TYR A 89 16.67 16.24 9.57
N VAL A 90 16.38 17.38 8.94
CA VAL A 90 16.24 17.49 7.49
C VAL A 90 17.55 17.20 6.75
N SER A 91 18.70 17.62 7.29
CA SER A 91 20.00 17.24 6.73
C SER A 91 20.24 15.72 6.76
N ASP A 92 19.77 15.01 7.79
CA ASP A 92 19.84 13.54 7.82
C ASP A 92 18.99 12.90 6.73
N LEU A 93 17.76 13.40 6.51
CA LEU A 93 16.86 12.93 5.45
C LEU A 93 17.49 13.04 4.06
N GLY A 94 18.26 14.09 3.80
CA GLY A 94 18.96 14.31 2.53
C GLY A 94 20.14 13.36 2.28
N SER A 95 20.72 12.76 3.33
CA SER A 95 21.93 11.92 3.24
C SER A 95 21.66 10.45 2.89
N MET A 96 20.44 10.12 2.45
CA MET A 96 19.86 8.78 2.52
C MET A 96 20.00 7.94 1.24
N ASP A 97 21.17 8.00 0.59
CA ASP A 97 21.69 6.89 -0.23
C ASP A 97 22.30 5.77 0.63
N ARG A 98 22.19 5.88 1.96
CA ARG A 98 22.75 4.92 2.91
C ARG A 98 21.82 3.70 3.07
N PRO A 99 22.34 2.49 2.84
CA PRO A 99 21.52 1.30 2.64
C PRO A 99 21.04 0.60 3.92
N GLU A 100 21.24 1.18 5.11
CA GLU A 100 20.82 0.60 6.38
C GLU A 100 20.54 1.71 7.41
N PRO A 101 19.71 1.45 8.44
CA PRO A 101 19.64 2.30 9.63
C PRO A 101 21.05 2.54 10.18
N ARG A 102 21.34 3.75 10.67
CA ARG A 102 22.64 4.07 11.32
C ARG A 102 22.95 2.99 12.38
N ALA A 103 24.24 2.66 12.53
CA ALA A 103 24.78 1.60 13.36
C ALA A 103 24.33 1.56 14.85
N TRP A 104 23.61 2.56 15.35
CA TRP A 104 22.99 2.51 16.68
C TRP A 104 21.89 1.46 16.81
N TRP A 105 21.29 1.01 15.70
CA TRP A 105 20.37 -0.14 15.67
C TRP A 105 21.07 -1.48 15.40
N LYS A 106 22.38 -1.49 15.09
CA LYS A 106 23.16 -2.72 14.87
C LYS A 106 23.63 -3.37 16.16
N ASN A 107 23.48 -2.68 17.29
CA ASN A 107 23.63 -3.32 18.58
C ASN A 107 22.51 -4.35 18.72
N GLU A 108 22.88 -5.62 18.81
CA GLU A 108 22.02 -6.74 19.19
C GLU A 108 21.34 -6.54 20.56
N SER A 109 21.67 -5.45 21.26
CA SER A 109 20.79 -4.80 22.21
C SER A 109 19.75 -3.94 21.49
N VAL A 110 18.71 -4.60 20.94
CA VAL A 110 17.35 -4.08 21.09
C VAL A 110 17.27 -3.59 22.54
N VAL A 111 17.09 -2.28 22.76
CA VAL A 111 16.79 -1.78 24.10
C VAL A 111 15.68 -2.68 24.61
N PRO A 112 15.91 -3.50 25.65
CA PRO A 112 14.87 -4.39 26.11
C PRO A 112 13.74 -3.47 26.50
N PHE A 113 12.63 -3.55 25.77
CA PHE A 113 11.39 -2.85 26.10
C PHE A 113 10.75 -3.43 27.38
N ASN A 114 11.58 -4.01 28.26
CA ASN A 114 11.28 -4.42 29.62
C ASN A 114 11.37 -3.23 30.59
N GLN A 115 11.97 -2.09 30.20
CA GLN A 115 12.04 -0.91 31.07
C GLN A 115 10.82 0.03 31.00
N ILE A 116 9.78 -0.28 30.20
CA ILE A 116 8.56 0.56 30.09
C ILE A 116 7.25 -0.23 30.36
N LEU A 117 7.30 -1.49 30.82
CA LEU A 117 6.09 -2.30 31.01
C LEU A 117 6.05 -3.08 32.34
N GLU A 118 5.63 -2.40 33.40
CA GLU A 118 4.82 -3.04 34.46
C GLU A 118 3.39 -3.27 33.94
N PHE A 119 3.19 -4.23 33.03
CA PHE A 119 1.84 -4.67 32.65
C PHE A 119 1.86 -6.12 32.11
N LYS A 120 2.76 -6.95 32.64
CA LYS A 120 3.03 -8.32 32.15
C LYS A 120 2.06 -9.40 32.68
N GLN A 121 0.99 -9.05 33.37
CA GLN A 121 0.30 -10.02 34.24
C GLN A 121 -1.09 -10.50 33.78
N LEU A 122 -1.47 -10.36 32.50
CA LEU A 122 -2.84 -10.72 32.08
C LEU A 122 -3.00 -11.54 30.79
N THR A 123 -1.94 -12.09 30.20
CA THR A 123 -2.08 -13.04 29.09
C THR A 123 -1.03 -14.16 29.17
N SER A 124 -1.17 -15.04 30.15
CA SER A 124 -0.43 -16.31 30.19
C SER A 124 -1.17 -17.35 29.35
N ASN A 125 -0.65 -17.61 28.14
CA ASN A 125 -0.42 -18.93 27.55
C ASN A 125 -0.49 -18.85 26.02
N VAL A 126 0.56 -19.39 25.39
CA VAL A 126 0.76 -19.66 23.96
C VAL A 126 1.37 -18.51 23.12
N VAL A 127 2.45 -18.88 22.43
CA VAL A 127 3.31 -18.16 21.48
C VAL A 127 4.40 -17.28 22.10
N GLN A 128 5.65 -17.79 22.08
CA GLN A 128 6.84 -16.97 22.22
C GLN A 128 6.93 -16.01 21.02
N ILE A 129 6.85 -14.71 21.31
CA ILE A 129 6.83 -13.62 20.33
C ILE A 129 8.28 -13.27 19.94
N PRO A 130 8.66 -13.26 18.64
CA PRO A 130 9.99 -12.83 18.22
C PRO A 130 10.24 -11.35 18.53
N GLN A 131 11.44 -11.03 19.01
CA GLN A 131 11.90 -9.67 19.30
C GLN A 131 11.94 -8.83 18.03
N GLY A 132 11.08 -7.80 17.95
CA GLY A 132 11.17 -6.75 16.93
C GLY A 132 9.86 -6.07 16.56
N ALA A 133 8.72 -6.75 16.69
CA ALA A 133 7.42 -6.11 16.47
C ALA A 133 7.03 -5.31 17.72
N SER A 134 6.88 -3.99 17.60
CA SER A 134 6.22 -3.24 18.66
C SER A 134 4.82 -3.83 18.86
N ASN A 135 4.40 -4.01 20.13
CA ASN A 135 3.05 -4.48 20.48
C ASN A 135 1.93 -3.64 19.82
N PHE A 136 2.25 -2.46 19.32
CA PHE A 136 1.33 -1.60 18.58
C PHE A 136 1.00 -2.15 17.18
N PHE A 137 1.96 -2.72 16.45
CA PHE A 137 1.70 -3.27 15.11
C PHE A 137 0.99 -4.63 15.16
N MET A 138 1.03 -5.32 16.29
CA MET A 138 0.18 -6.50 16.54
C MET A 138 -1.31 -6.17 16.45
N TRP A 139 -1.73 -4.92 16.63
CA TRP A 139 -3.13 -4.56 16.42
C TRP A 139 -3.58 -4.63 14.95
N PHE A 140 -2.68 -4.96 14.01
CA PHE A 140 -3.06 -5.37 12.65
C PHE A 140 -3.61 -6.81 12.57
N LEU A 141 -3.48 -7.63 13.62
CA LEU A 141 -3.86 -9.06 13.69
C LEU A 141 -5.32 -9.37 13.27
N ASP A 142 -6.23 -8.39 13.26
CA ASP A 142 -7.65 -8.57 12.87
C ASP A 142 -8.09 -7.61 11.76
N VAL A 143 -7.18 -7.14 10.88
CA VAL A 143 -7.57 -6.40 9.66
C VAL A 143 -8.20 -7.35 8.64
N CYS A 144 -9.11 -8.25 9.06
CA CYS A 144 -9.66 -9.33 8.25
C CYS A 144 -8.62 -10.02 7.34
N SER A 145 -7.35 -10.04 7.76
CA SER A 145 -6.20 -10.46 6.97
C SER A 145 -5.79 -11.86 7.39
N TRP A 146 -5.77 -12.77 6.43
CA TRP A 146 -5.41 -14.16 6.63
C TRP A 146 -4.28 -14.54 5.68
N ARG A 147 -3.50 -15.56 6.06
CA ARG A 147 -2.44 -16.09 5.21
C ARG A 147 -2.71 -17.56 4.95
N GLN A 148 -2.63 -17.95 3.68
CA GLN A 148 -2.65 -19.34 3.24
C GLN A 148 -1.25 -19.72 2.78
N GLN A 149 -0.67 -20.76 3.34
CA GLN A 149 0.61 -21.32 2.93
C GLN A 149 0.38 -22.58 2.10
N GLU A 150 1.05 -22.69 0.96
CA GLU A 150 0.95 -23.86 0.10
C GLU A 150 2.20 -24.75 0.09
N ALA A 151 3.32 -24.23 0.57
CA ALA A 151 4.57 -24.96 0.66
C ALA A 151 5.37 -24.51 1.88
N ASP A 152 6.20 -25.42 2.40
CA ASP A 152 7.24 -25.08 3.35
C ASP A 152 8.38 -24.37 2.63
N LEU A 153 8.96 -23.37 3.30
CA LEU A 153 10.10 -22.62 2.80
C LEU A 153 11.28 -22.85 3.75
N PRO A 154 12.28 -23.67 3.37
CA PRO A 154 13.46 -23.89 4.21
C PRO A 154 14.28 -22.61 4.38
N ALA A 155 14.76 -22.32 5.58
CA ALA A 155 15.59 -21.14 5.85
C ALA A 155 17.06 -21.28 5.39
N ASP A 156 17.35 -22.19 4.45
CA ASP A 156 18.69 -22.51 3.95
C ASP A 156 19.13 -21.60 2.78
N ARG A 157 18.24 -20.76 2.27
CA ARG A 157 18.46 -19.90 1.10
C ARG A 157 17.74 -18.55 1.22
N PRO A 158 18.08 -17.55 0.39
CA PRO A 158 17.34 -16.31 0.34
C PRO A 158 16.05 -16.43 -0.48
N TYR A 159 15.06 -15.58 -0.19
CA TYR A 159 13.79 -15.54 -0.92
C TYR A 159 13.42 -14.14 -1.41
N LEU A 160 12.76 -14.09 -2.57
CA LEU A 160 12.11 -12.90 -3.07
C LEU A 160 10.62 -13.18 -3.24
N PHE A 161 9.81 -12.63 -2.32
CA PHE A 161 8.36 -12.67 -2.39
C PHE A 161 7.86 -11.57 -3.33
N GLY A 162 7.13 -11.95 -4.38
CA GLY A 162 6.46 -11.00 -5.25
C GLY A 162 4.98 -10.91 -4.89
N TYR A 163 4.55 -9.76 -4.38
CA TYR A 163 3.21 -9.55 -3.86
C TYR A 163 2.29 -8.90 -4.91
N HIS A 164 1.10 -9.49 -5.06
CA HIS A 164 0.08 -9.09 -6.03
C HIS A 164 -1.34 -9.24 -5.47
N PRO A 165 -2.31 -8.40 -5.87
CA PRO A 165 -2.11 -7.07 -6.45
C PRO A 165 -1.59 -6.09 -5.38
N HIS A 166 -1.15 -4.90 -5.79
CA HIS A 166 -0.74 -3.85 -4.85
C HIS A 166 -1.91 -3.30 -4.03
N GLY A 167 -3.11 -3.23 -4.63
CA GLY A 167 -4.20 -2.41 -4.09
C GLY A 167 -3.81 -0.94 -3.96
N ILE A 168 -4.59 -0.17 -3.21
CA ILE A 168 -4.32 1.27 -3.05
C ILE A 168 -3.10 1.52 -2.16
N ILE A 169 -3.03 0.88 -0.99
CA ILE A 169 -1.97 1.11 0.02
C ILE A 169 -1.29 -0.18 0.52
N GLY A 170 -1.52 -1.33 -0.12
CA GLY A 170 -0.85 -2.60 0.21
C GLY A 170 -1.06 -3.08 1.66
N MET A 171 -2.30 -3.01 2.16
CA MET A 171 -2.63 -3.39 3.54
C MET A 171 -2.29 -4.84 3.83
N GLY A 172 -2.58 -5.77 2.93
CA GLY A 172 -2.26 -7.18 3.14
C GLY A 172 -0.75 -7.46 3.13
N ALA A 173 0.01 -6.69 2.34
CA ALA A 173 1.47 -6.80 2.30
C ALA A 173 2.08 -6.33 3.63
N VAL A 174 1.59 -5.21 4.17
CA VAL A 174 2.01 -4.69 5.47
C VAL A 174 1.65 -5.66 6.59
N ALA A 175 0.40 -6.12 6.63
CA ALA A 175 -0.06 -7.09 7.63
C ALA A 175 0.77 -8.38 7.59
N THR A 176 1.14 -8.87 6.40
CA THR A 176 1.84 -10.15 6.26
C THR A 176 3.35 -10.07 6.42
N PHE A 177 3.99 -9.02 5.93
CA PHE A 177 5.46 -8.97 5.80
C PHE A 177 6.15 -7.87 6.61
N ALA A 178 5.40 -6.92 7.19
CA ALA A 178 5.95 -5.87 8.06
C ALA A 178 5.44 -5.98 9.50
N THR A 179 4.56 -6.94 9.78
CA THR A 179 4.01 -7.19 11.10
C THR A 179 3.83 -8.69 11.32
N GLU A 180 3.54 -9.10 12.55
CA GLU A 180 3.19 -10.49 12.87
C GLU A 180 1.68 -10.76 12.80
N ALA A 181 0.91 -9.91 12.11
CA ALA A 181 -0.55 -9.99 12.05
C ALA A 181 -1.09 -11.28 11.40
N THR A 182 -0.30 -11.96 10.58
CA THR A 182 -0.68 -13.23 9.95
C THR A 182 0.18 -14.41 10.43
N GLY A 183 0.95 -14.20 11.50
CA GLY A 183 1.85 -15.20 12.08
C GLY A 183 2.92 -15.67 11.10
N PHE A 184 3.56 -14.75 10.37
CA PHE A 184 4.56 -15.09 9.36
C PHE A 184 5.73 -15.86 9.98
N SER A 185 6.29 -15.35 11.09
CA SER A 185 7.46 -15.97 11.74
C SER A 185 7.16 -17.39 12.27
N ALA A 186 5.90 -17.66 12.63
CA ALA A 186 5.47 -18.99 13.07
C ALA A 186 5.36 -19.99 11.91
N ALA A 187 4.98 -19.53 10.72
CA ALA A 187 4.85 -20.38 9.54
C ALA A 187 6.15 -20.61 8.78
N PHE A 188 7.04 -19.62 8.77
CA PHE A 188 8.32 -19.70 8.09
C PHE A 188 9.45 -19.46 9.10
N PRO A 189 9.68 -20.39 10.03
CA PRO A 189 10.70 -20.23 11.06
C PRO A 189 12.08 -20.07 10.42
N GLY A 190 12.82 -19.06 10.88
CA GLY A 190 14.15 -18.74 10.36
C GLY A 190 14.17 -17.82 9.13
N ILE A 191 13.02 -17.55 8.50
CA ILE A 191 12.93 -16.57 7.42
C ILE A 191 12.61 -15.19 8.01
N LYS A 192 13.43 -14.18 7.67
CA LYS A 192 13.26 -12.77 8.06
C LYS A 192 12.80 -11.95 6.84
N PRO A 193 11.49 -11.69 6.69
CA PRO A 193 10.98 -10.91 5.57
C PRO A 193 11.27 -9.42 5.77
N HIS A 194 11.55 -8.72 4.68
CA HIS A 194 11.64 -7.27 4.64
C HIS A 194 10.68 -6.75 3.57
N LEU A 195 9.56 -6.16 3.99
CA LEU A 195 8.66 -5.47 3.06
C LEU A 195 9.37 -4.25 2.46
N LEU A 196 9.28 -4.10 1.14
CA LEU A 196 9.94 -3.03 0.42
C LEU A 196 8.95 -1.98 -0.08
N THR A 197 9.29 -0.71 0.10
CA THR A 197 8.48 0.43 -0.34
C THR A 197 9.30 1.48 -1.11
N LEU A 198 8.61 2.46 -1.71
CA LEU A 198 9.23 3.51 -2.52
C LEU A 198 10.26 4.31 -1.71
N THR A 199 11.41 4.59 -2.30
CA THR A 199 12.48 5.37 -1.66
C THR A 199 12.02 6.76 -1.21
N SER A 200 11.04 7.36 -1.90
CA SER A 200 10.44 8.65 -1.51
C SER A 200 9.79 8.62 -0.13
N ASN A 201 9.24 7.49 0.31
CA ASN A 201 8.64 7.35 1.64
C ASN A 201 9.64 7.61 2.76
N PHE A 202 10.92 7.31 2.55
CA PHE A 202 12.00 7.56 3.51
C PHE A 202 12.48 9.02 3.54
N LYS A 203 11.96 9.88 2.66
CA LYS A 203 12.21 11.32 2.67
C LYS A 203 11.14 12.10 3.42
N ILE A 204 10.06 11.44 3.85
CA ILE A 204 8.94 12.07 4.57
C ILE A 204 9.28 12.08 6.08
N PRO A 205 9.46 13.27 6.69
CA PRO A 205 9.70 13.43 8.12
C PRO A 205 8.68 12.66 8.97
N PHE A 206 9.14 12.08 10.08
CA PHE A 206 8.37 11.23 11.01
C PHE A 206 7.83 9.92 10.42
N TYR A 207 7.24 9.94 9.22
CA TYR A 207 6.77 8.75 8.52
C TYR A 207 7.91 7.79 8.23
N ARG A 208 9.08 8.30 7.83
CA ARG A 208 10.32 7.54 7.70
C ARG A 208 10.62 6.73 8.96
N ASP A 209 10.54 7.36 10.12
CA ASP A 209 10.90 6.71 11.39
C ASP A 209 9.89 5.61 11.74
N VAL A 210 8.60 5.82 11.44
CA VAL A 210 7.55 4.81 11.60
C VAL A 210 7.81 3.60 10.71
N ILE A 211 8.04 3.78 9.41
CA ILE A 211 8.25 2.64 8.50
C ILE A 211 9.58 1.91 8.78
N LEU A 212 10.63 2.62 9.20
CA LEU A 212 11.88 2.01 9.64
C LEU A 212 11.69 1.19 10.93
N ALA A 213 10.89 1.69 11.88
CA ALA A 213 10.56 0.97 13.11
C ALA A 213 9.74 -0.30 12.85
N MET A 214 9.05 -0.39 11.71
CA MET A 214 8.36 -1.60 11.24
C MET A 214 9.29 -2.56 10.47
N GLY A 215 10.57 -2.23 10.30
CA GLY A 215 11.50 -3.03 9.50
C GLY A 215 11.28 -2.91 7.98
N ILE A 216 10.46 -1.97 7.52
CA ILE A 216 10.21 -1.73 6.09
C ILE A 216 11.45 -1.08 5.49
N CYS A 217 11.88 -1.59 4.34
CA CYS A 217 13.09 -1.17 3.65
C CYS A 217 12.79 -0.51 2.30
N SER A 218 13.81 0.13 1.70
CA SER A 218 13.69 0.72 0.36
C SER A 218 13.70 -0.36 -0.72
N VAL A 219 12.86 -0.21 -1.74
CA VAL A 219 12.84 -1.06 -2.95
C VAL A 219 13.99 -0.75 -3.93
N SER A 220 14.95 0.10 -3.55
CA SER A 220 16.13 0.38 -4.37
C SER A 220 16.98 -0.87 -4.59
N LYS A 221 17.54 -1.04 -5.79
CA LYS A 221 18.40 -2.19 -6.15
C LYS A 221 19.51 -2.44 -5.12
N ARG A 222 20.10 -1.37 -4.58
CA ARG A 222 21.15 -1.42 -3.55
C ARG A 222 20.63 -2.04 -2.25
N SER A 223 19.50 -1.53 -1.74
CA SER A 223 18.85 -2.05 -0.53
C SER A 223 18.48 -3.52 -0.69
N CYS A 224 17.81 -3.88 -1.79
CA CYS A 224 17.43 -5.26 -2.02
C CYS A 224 18.65 -6.19 -2.12
N SER A 225 19.70 -5.76 -2.82
CA SER A 225 20.94 -6.54 -2.94
C SER A 225 21.64 -6.72 -1.59
N ASN A 226 21.64 -5.71 -0.73
CA ASN A 226 22.26 -5.80 0.58
C ASN A 226 21.53 -6.77 1.50
N ILE A 227 20.20 -6.82 1.43
CA ILE A 227 19.40 -7.76 2.22
C ILE A 227 19.63 -9.19 1.72
N LEU A 228 19.54 -9.44 0.41
CA LEU A 228 19.71 -10.78 -0.16
C LEU A 228 21.13 -11.34 0.00
N LYS A 229 22.15 -10.47 0.00
CA LYS A 229 23.54 -10.86 0.27
C LYS A 229 23.78 -11.35 1.70
N ARG A 230 22.84 -11.16 2.63
CA ARG A 230 22.95 -11.72 4.00
C ARG A 230 22.86 -13.25 3.99
N GLY A 231 22.34 -13.85 2.92
CA GLY A 231 22.35 -15.29 2.70
C GLY A 231 21.12 -16.01 3.28
N PRO A 232 21.28 -17.25 3.78
CA PRO A 232 20.19 -18.10 4.26
C PRO A 232 19.24 -17.40 5.24
N GLY A 233 17.93 -17.60 5.04
CA GLY A 233 16.88 -17.01 5.88
C GLY A 233 16.61 -15.53 5.61
N SER A 234 17.38 -14.85 4.76
CA SER A 234 17.07 -13.47 4.35
C SER A 234 15.98 -13.46 3.28
N ALA A 235 14.98 -12.59 3.44
CA ALA A 235 13.95 -12.44 2.43
C ALA A 235 13.56 -10.98 2.21
N ILE A 236 13.17 -10.67 0.97
CA ILE A 236 12.56 -9.39 0.61
C ILE A 236 11.18 -9.62 0.01
N THR A 237 10.28 -8.66 0.21
CA THR A 237 8.95 -8.65 -0.40
C THR A 237 8.77 -7.41 -1.24
N ILE A 238 8.52 -7.58 -2.53
CA ILE A 238 8.28 -6.51 -3.49
C ILE A 238 6.82 -6.55 -3.91
N VAL A 239 6.12 -5.43 -3.72
CA VAL A 239 4.80 -5.23 -4.32
C VAL A 239 4.97 -4.82 -5.78
N VAL A 240 4.95 -5.81 -6.67
CA VAL A 240 5.52 -5.69 -8.04
C VAL A 240 4.78 -4.67 -8.90
N GLY A 241 3.45 -4.60 -8.76
CA GLY A 241 2.63 -3.65 -9.49
C GLY A 241 2.95 -2.18 -9.23
N GLY A 242 3.37 -1.88 -7.99
CA GLY A 242 3.66 -0.53 -7.54
C GLY A 242 2.49 0.44 -7.79
N ALA A 243 2.84 1.71 -8.00
CA ALA A 243 1.89 2.78 -8.24
C ALA A 243 0.98 2.56 -9.46
N ALA A 244 1.43 1.80 -10.48
CA ALA A 244 0.62 1.54 -11.66
C ALA A 244 -0.65 0.73 -11.33
N GLU A 245 -0.49 -0.36 -10.57
CA GLU A 245 -1.64 -1.13 -10.08
C GLU A 245 -2.47 -0.33 -9.07
N SER A 246 -1.86 0.48 -8.20
CA SER A 246 -2.61 1.28 -7.22
C SER A 246 -3.60 2.26 -7.86
N LEU A 247 -3.28 2.79 -9.04
CA LEU A 247 -4.11 3.76 -9.75
C LEU A 247 -5.25 3.12 -10.55
N SER A 248 -5.17 1.82 -10.80
CA SER A 248 -6.19 1.04 -11.50
C SER A 248 -6.89 0.03 -10.60
N ALA A 249 -6.56 -0.02 -9.31
CA ALA A 249 -7.17 -0.89 -8.32
C ALA A 249 -8.68 -0.62 -8.19
N GLN A 250 -9.50 -1.54 -8.68
CA GLN A 250 -10.96 -1.47 -8.60
C GLN A 250 -11.49 -2.70 -7.87
N PRO A 251 -12.50 -2.55 -6.99
CA PRO A 251 -13.15 -3.67 -6.34
C PRO A 251 -13.63 -4.73 -7.35
N GLY A 252 -13.49 -6.00 -6.98
CA GLY A 252 -13.87 -7.15 -7.79
C GLY A 252 -12.94 -7.44 -8.98
N THR A 253 -11.82 -6.72 -9.12
CA THR A 253 -10.88 -6.90 -10.23
C THR A 253 -9.50 -7.36 -9.76
N ALA A 254 -8.77 -8.06 -10.61
CA ALA A 254 -7.40 -8.51 -10.38
C ALA A 254 -6.55 -8.26 -11.63
N ASP A 255 -6.20 -6.99 -11.87
CA ASP A 255 -5.30 -6.59 -12.95
C ASP A 255 -3.87 -6.45 -12.44
N LEU A 256 -2.98 -7.35 -12.87
CA LEU A 256 -1.60 -7.38 -12.43
C LEU A 256 -0.67 -6.75 -13.47
N THR A 257 -0.02 -5.64 -13.11
CA THR A 257 1.04 -5.00 -13.89
C THR A 257 2.34 -5.78 -13.73
N LEU A 258 2.51 -6.81 -14.55
CA LEU A 258 3.61 -7.77 -14.43
C LEU A 258 4.33 -8.04 -15.75
N ARG A 259 3.68 -7.88 -16.91
CA ARG A 259 4.23 -8.33 -18.21
C ARG A 259 5.56 -7.63 -18.55
N ARG A 260 5.72 -6.35 -18.23
CA ARG A 260 6.98 -5.61 -18.45
C ARG A 260 7.88 -5.51 -17.20
N ARG A 261 7.48 -6.08 -16.06
CA ARG A 261 8.19 -5.96 -14.77
C ARG A 261 9.22 -7.09 -14.59
N LEU A 262 10.34 -7.01 -15.30
CA LEU A 262 11.41 -8.04 -15.23
C LEU A 262 12.48 -7.79 -14.15
N GLY A 263 12.45 -6.61 -13.51
CA GLY A 263 13.52 -6.16 -12.62
C GLY A 263 13.69 -7.03 -11.37
N PHE A 264 12.60 -7.45 -10.75
CA PHE A 264 12.64 -8.28 -9.55
C PHE A 264 13.11 -9.71 -9.86
N ILE A 265 12.74 -10.27 -11.01
CA ILE A 265 13.21 -11.58 -11.48
C ILE A 265 14.72 -11.54 -11.74
N LYS A 266 15.20 -10.51 -12.44
CA LYS A 266 16.64 -10.28 -12.64
C LYS A 266 17.39 -10.16 -11.31
N LEU A 267 16.78 -9.54 -10.31
CA LEU A 267 17.36 -9.41 -8.99
C LEU A 267 17.43 -10.75 -8.26
N ALA A 268 16.35 -11.54 -8.29
CA ALA A 268 16.32 -12.89 -7.72
C ALA A 268 17.43 -13.77 -8.31
N ILE A 269 17.56 -13.81 -9.65
CA ILE A 269 18.59 -14.60 -10.35
C ILE A 269 20.00 -14.19 -9.93
N ARG A 270 20.28 -12.89 -9.79
CA ARG A 270 21.62 -12.42 -9.40
C ARG A 270 22.05 -12.83 -8.00
N HIS A 271 21.09 -13.04 -7.10
CA HIS A 271 21.35 -13.34 -5.69
C HIS A 271 21.00 -14.78 -5.30
N GLY A 272 20.59 -15.63 -6.26
CA GLY A 272 20.16 -17.00 -5.97
C GLY A 272 18.97 -17.05 -5.02
N ALA A 273 18.09 -16.04 -5.08
CA ALA A 273 16.93 -15.95 -4.22
C ALA A 273 15.75 -16.62 -4.91
N ASP A 274 15.17 -17.64 -4.29
CA ASP A 274 14.03 -18.35 -4.85
C ASP A 274 12.82 -17.39 -4.92
N LEU A 275 12.14 -17.41 -6.06
CA LEU A 275 10.99 -16.54 -6.32
C LEU A 275 9.74 -17.16 -5.71
N VAL A 276 9.04 -16.42 -4.87
CA VAL A 276 7.79 -16.88 -4.25
C VAL A 276 6.65 -15.97 -4.68
N PRO A 277 5.75 -16.41 -5.57
CA PRO A 277 4.56 -15.64 -5.92
C PRO A 277 3.60 -15.57 -4.74
N VAL A 278 3.08 -14.37 -4.45
CA VAL A 278 2.10 -14.14 -3.40
C VAL A 278 0.90 -13.44 -4.00
N PHE A 279 -0.27 -14.06 -3.89
CA PHE A 279 -1.53 -13.49 -4.37
C PHE A 279 -2.45 -13.13 -3.19
N SER A 280 -2.88 -11.88 -3.11
CA SER A 280 -3.74 -11.34 -2.07
C SER A 280 -5.15 -11.11 -2.60
N PHE A 281 -6.07 -11.98 -2.18
CA PHE A 281 -7.49 -11.80 -2.44
C PHE A 281 -8.06 -10.69 -1.55
N GLY A 282 -8.98 -9.89 -2.08
CA GLY A 282 -9.65 -8.82 -1.34
C GLY A 282 -8.85 -7.52 -1.18
N GLU A 283 -7.58 -7.48 -1.59
CA GLU A 283 -6.74 -6.28 -1.52
C GLU A 283 -7.30 -5.08 -2.29
N ASN A 284 -7.97 -5.32 -3.42
CA ASN A 284 -8.62 -4.27 -4.21
C ASN A 284 -10.01 -3.90 -3.68
N ASP A 285 -10.59 -4.67 -2.75
CA ASP A 285 -11.98 -4.51 -2.30
C ASP A 285 -12.10 -3.61 -1.06
N ILE A 286 -10.98 -3.29 -0.41
CA ILE A 286 -10.94 -2.49 0.82
C ILE A 286 -11.08 -0.99 0.60
N TYR A 287 -11.03 -0.52 -0.65
CA TYR A 287 -11.21 0.87 -1.01
C TYR A 287 -11.92 0.99 -2.35
N GLU A 288 -12.65 2.10 -2.53
CA GLU A 288 -13.23 2.48 -3.81
C GLU A 288 -12.44 3.66 -4.38
N GLN A 289 -11.96 3.51 -5.61
CA GLN A 289 -11.37 4.63 -6.34
C GLN A 289 -12.45 5.47 -6.98
N MET A 290 -12.34 6.78 -6.83
CA MET A 290 -13.19 7.71 -7.55
C MET A 290 -12.93 7.58 -9.05
N PRO A 291 -13.99 7.57 -9.89
CA PRO A 291 -13.84 7.57 -11.34
C PRO A 291 -12.95 8.73 -11.77
N ASN A 292 -11.86 8.43 -12.46
CA ASN A 292 -10.92 9.42 -12.95
C ASN A 292 -10.96 9.47 -14.48
N GLU A 293 -12.10 9.90 -15.02
CA GLU A 293 -12.28 10.02 -16.46
C GLU A 293 -11.37 11.11 -17.03
N ARG A 294 -10.75 10.82 -18.18
CA ARG A 294 -9.92 11.79 -18.92
C ARG A 294 -10.76 13.03 -19.26
N GLY A 295 -10.32 14.19 -18.79
CA GLY A 295 -11.01 15.47 -19.01
C GLY A 295 -11.65 16.07 -17.76
N THR A 296 -11.68 15.35 -16.63
CA THR A 296 -12.13 15.92 -15.35
C THR A 296 -11.06 16.82 -14.70
N THR A 297 -11.48 17.76 -13.83
CA THR A 297 -10.55 18.59 -13.04
C THR A 297 -9.67 17.75 -12.12
N VAL A 298 -10.20 16.64 -11.62
CA VAL A 298 -9.46 15.63 -10.84
C VAL A 298 -8.32 15.04 -11.66
N TYR A 299 -8.62 14.59 -12.89
CA TYR A 299 -7.62 14.04 -13.81
C TYR A 299 -6.49 15.05 -14.09
N MET A 300 -6.84 16.31 -14.33
CA MET A 300 -5.85 17.38 -14.58
C MET A 300 -4.96 17.64 -13.36
N LEU A 301 -5.54 17.66 -12.15
CA LEU A 301 -4.78 17.86 -10.92
C LEU A 301 -3.84 16.68 -10.64
N GLN A 302 -4.31 15.45 -10.87
CA GLN A 302 -3.49 14.25 -10.74
C GLN A 302 -2.35 14.25 -11.75
N GLU A 303 -2.59 14.53 -13.03
CA GLU A 303 -1.51 14.59 -14.03
C GLU A 303 -0.49 15.71 -13.73
N LYS A 304 -0.93 16.85 -13.17
CA LYS A 304 -0.02 17.90 -12.70
C LYS A 304 0.78 17.45 -11.46
N PHE A 305 0.16 16.75 -10.52
CA PHE A 305 0.87 16.19 -9.36
C PHE A 305 1.88 15.13 -9.80
N LYS A 306 1.48 14.26 -10.73
CA LYS A 306 2.34 13.24 -11.35
C LYS A 306 3.57 13.85 -12.01
N SER A 307 3.40 14.93 -12.78
CA SER A 307 4.52 15.55 -13.50
C SER A 307 5.53 16.19 -12.55
N VAL A 308 5.10 16.58 -11.35
CA VAL A 308 5.97 17.15 -10.31
C VAL A 308 6.62 16.07 -9.45
N PHE A 309 5.87 15.06 -9.02
CA PHE A 309 6.31 14.11 -7.99
C PHE A 309 6.64 12.70 -8.53
N GLY A 310 6.38 12.43 -9.80
CA GLY A 310 6.66 11.15 -10.47
C GLY A 310 5.66 10.03 -10.13
N PHE A 311 4.65 10.30 -9.31
CA PHE A 311 3.54 9.39 -8.99
C PHE A 311 2.24 10.19 -8.81
N THR A 312 1.10 9.60 -9.15
CA THR A 312 -0.24 10.16 -8.86
C THR A 312 -0.74 9.60 -7.53
N LEU A 313 -1.46 10.43 -6.78
CA LEU A 313 -2.26 9.94 -5.66
C LEU A 313 -3.62 9.48 -6.20
N PRO A 314 -4.01 8.20 -6.06
CA PRO A 314 -5.37 7.80 -6.35
C PRO A 314 -6.32 8.59 -5.45
N LEU A 315 -7.41 9.14 -6.00
CA LEU A 315 -8.51 9.61 -5.17
C LEU A 315 -9.35 8.39 -4.84
N PHE A 316 -9.38 8.06 -3.56
CA PHE A 316 -10.12 6.91 -3.06
C PHE A 316 -10.86 7.27 -1.80
N HIS A 317 -11.88 6.48 -1.51
CA HIS A 317 -12.54 6.49 -0.22
C HIS A 317 -12.72 5.07 0.28
N GLY A 318 -12.77 4.98 1.59
CA GLY A 318 -13.37 3.86 2.29
C GLY A 318 -14.33 4.42 3.31
N ARG A 319 -14.22 3.93 4.55
CA ARG A 319 -15.08 4.36 5.67
C ARG A 319 -14.42 5.45 6.52
N GLY A 320 -15.22 6.10 7.35
CA GLY A 320 -14.74 6.98 8.41
C GLY A 320 -14.27 6.21 9.66
N LEU A 321 -13.74 6.97 10.62
CA LEU A 321 -13.51 6.47 11.97
C LEU A 321 -14.83 6.21 12.72
N LEU A 322 -15.82 7.07 12.49
CA LEU A 322 -17.11 7.08 13.19
C LEU A 322 -18.32 6.77 12.28
N ASN A 323 -18.13 6.74 10.97
CA ASN A 323 -19.17 6.45 9.98
C ASN A 323 -18.69 5.39 8.98
N TYR A 324 -19.61 4.71 8.30
CA TYR A 324 -19.29 3.68 7.31
C TYR A 324 -19.18 4.16 5.86
N ASN A 325 -19.58 5.41 5.57
CA ASN A 325 -19.89 5.84 4.20
C ASN A 325 -18.79 6.67 3.53
N LEU A 326 -17.92 7.36 4.31
CA LEU A 326 -16.84 8.16 3.72
C LEU A 326 -15.67 8.38 4.68
N GLY A 327 -14.46 8.08 4.22
CA GLY A 327 -13.21 8.41 4.89
C GLY A 327 -12.00 7.70 4.30
N LEU A 328 -10.89 7.70 5.04
CA LEU A 328 -9.61 7.12 4.60
C LEU A 328 -9.35 5.72 5.19
N MET A 329 -10.26 5.21 6.04
CA MET A 329 -10.14 3.87 6.59
C MET A 329 -10.58 2.83 5.57
N PRO A 330 -9.93 1.65 5.52
CA PRO A 330 -10.37 0.58 4.64
C PRO A 330 -11.75 0.07 5.04
N TYR A 331 -12.56 -0.29 4.04
CA TYR A 331 -13.76 -1.08 4.23
C TYR A 331 -13.42 -2.41 4.93
N ARG A 332 -14.38 -2.95 5.68
CA ARG A 332 -14.19 -4.20 6.43
C ARG A 332 -14.39 -5.41 5.50
N ARG A 333 -13.45 -5.61 4.59
CA ARG A 333 -13.44 -6.72 3.64
C ARG A 333 -12.28 -7.65 3.98
N GLN A 334 -12.47 -8.95 3.74
CA GLN A 334 -11.45 -9.94 4.02
C GLN A 334 -10.29 -9.80 3.04
N ILE A 335 -9.07 -9.82 3.54
CA ILE A 335 -7.84 -9.94 2.78
C ILE A 335 -7.26 -11.34 3.02
N VAL A 336 -6.89 -12.05 1.97
CA VAL A 336 -6.25 -13.37 2.09
C VAL A 336 -5.00 -13.43 1.24
N ALA A 337 -3.83 -13.38 1.87
CA ALA A 337 -2.54 -13.52 1.22
C ALA A 337 -2.18 -15.01 1.08
N VAL A 338 -2.29 -15.55 -0.13
CA VAL A 338 -1.83 -16.89 -0.48
C VAL A 338 -0.37 -16.83 -0.89
N ILE A 339 0.48 -17.50 -0.12
CA ILE A 339 1.91 -17.66 -0.41
C ILE A 339 2.08 -18.94 -1.20
N GLY A 340 2.41 -18.76 -2.48
CA GLY A 340 2.57 -19.82 -3.46
C GLY A 340 3.82 -20.67 -3.26
N ARG A 341 4.02 -21.59 -4.20
CA ARG A 341 5.18 -22.47 -4.18
C ARG A 341 6.44 -21.72 -4.64
N PRO A 342 7.60 -22.02 -4.03
CA PRO A 342 8.85 -21.40 -4.45
C PRO A 342 9.25 -21.90 -5.84
N ILE A 343 9.69 -20.96 -6.67
CA ILE A 343 10.27 -21.24 -7.98
C ILE A 343 11.77 -21.15 -7.83
N HIS A 344 12.44 -22.28 -7.98
CA HIS A 344 13.86 -22.37 -7.75
C HIS A 344 14.66 -21.55 -8.77
N VAL A 345 15.64 -20.82 -8.28
CA VAL A 345 16.48 -19.92 -9.06
C VAL A 345 17.94 -20.36 -8.99
N THR A 346 18.55 -20.61 -10.15
CA THR A 346 20.00 -20.78 -10.25
C THR A 346 20.67 -19.41 -10.26
N GLN A 347 21.68 -19.21 -9.41
CA GLN A 347 22.35 -17.92 -9.31
C GLN A 347 23.22 -17.65 -10.56
N THR A 348 22.97 -16.51 -11.21
CA THR A 348 23.75 -16.06 -12.39
C THR A 348 24.00 -14.55 -12.29
N GLU A 349 25.26 -14.11 -12.39
CA GLU A 349 25.62 -12.69 -12.28
C GLU A 349 25.01 -11.83 -13.41
N ASN A 350 25.05 -12.36 -14.63
CA ASN A 350 24.54 -11.70 -15.83
C ASN A 350 23.50 -12.59 -16.52
N PRO A 351 22.26 -12.65 -15.99
CA PRO A 351 21.23 -13.52 -16.54
C PRO A 351 20.83 -13.06 -17.94
N SER A 352 20.66 -14.02 -18.85
CA SER A 352 20.20 -13.74 -20.21
C SER A 352 18.74 -13.29 -20.19
N LEU A 353 18.31 -12.56 -21.24
CA LEU A 353 16.90 -12.17 -21.33
C LEU A 353 15.98 -13.41 -21.43
N GLU A 354 16.43 -14.45 -22.13
CA GLU A 354 15.71 -15.71 -22.26
C GLU A 354 15.49 -16.39 -20.90
N GLU A 355 16.53 -16.47 -20.07
CA GLU A 355 16.42 -17.02 -18.72
C GLU A 355 15.43 -16.22 -17.86
N VAL A 356 15.52 -14.90 -17.91
CA VAL A 356 14.60 -14.01 -17.18
C VAL A 356 13.15 -14.20 -17.65
N MET A 357 12.92 -14.33 -18.95
CA MET A 357 11.60 -14.56 -19.51
C MET A 357 11.06 -15.95 -19.17
N ARG A 358 11.92 -16.99 -19.16
CA ARG A 358 11.56 -18.34 -18.70
C ARG A 358 11.10 -18.31 -17.24
N MET A 359 11.85 -17.63 -16.37
CA MET A 359 11.48 -17.47 -14.96
C MET A 359 10.20 -16.65 -14.78
N GLN A 360 10.00 -15.60 -15.59
CA GLN A 360 8.75 -14.83 -15.59
C GLN A 360 7.55 -15.69 -15.97
N LYS A 361 7.70 -16.55 -16.98
CA LYS A 361 6.64 -17.47 -17.40
C LYS A 361 6.23 -18.39 -16.27
N LEU A 362 7.19 -19.05 -15.61
CA LEU A 362 6.91 -19.91 -14.45
C LEU A 362 6.24 -19.13 -13.30
N TYR A 363 6.68 -17.89 -13.07
CA TYR A 363 6.12 -17.01 -12.06
C TYR A 363 4.66 -16.64 -12.34
N ILE A 364 4.33 -16.32 -13.60
CA ILE A 364 2.96 -16.03 -14.04
C ILE A 364 2.08 -17.29 -13.95
N GLU A 365 2.58 -18.43 -14.42
CA GLU A 365 1.85 -19.71 -14.37
C GLU A 365 1.46 -20.08 -12.92
N GLU A 366 2.36 -19.85 -11.96
CA GLU A 366 2.08 -20.12 -10.56
C GLU A 366 1.06 -19.12 -9.97
N LEU A 367 1.10 -17.82 -10.35
CA LEU A 367 0.05 -16.86 -9.97
C LEU A 367 -1.32 -17.25 -10.55
N GLU A 368 -1.37 -17.64 -11.81
CA GLU A 368 -2.58 -18.09 -12.49
C GLU A 368 -3.13 -19.36 -11.84
N ARG A 369 -2.25 -20.28 -11.42
CA ARG A 369 -2.67 -21.46 -10.66
C ARG A 369 -3.28 -21.08 -9.32
N ILE A 370 -2.63 -20.21 -8.53
CA ILE A 370 -3.17 -19.74 -7.25
C ILE A 370 -4.55 -19.11 -7.46
N TRP A 371 -4.68 -18.23 -8.46
CA TRP A 371 -5.96 -17.64 -8.83
C TRP A 371 -7.01 -18.69 -9.13
N ASN A 372 -6.73 -19.61 -10.05
CA ASN A 372 -7.69 -20.66 -10.43
C ASN A 372 -8.05 -21.60 -9.29
N THR A 373 -7.15 -21.80 -8.33
CA THR A 373 -7.40 -22.65 -7.15
C THR A 373 -8.35 -22.00 -6.15
N TYR A 374 -8.20 -20.69 -5.89
CA TYR A 374 -8.91 -20.04 -4.78
C TYR A 374 -9.93 -18.97 -5.18
N LYS A 375 -10.04 -18.58 -6.46
CA LYS A 375 -10.95 -17.51 -6.90
C LYS A 375 -12.41 -17.75 -6.51
N ASP A 376 -12.88 -18.99 -6.53
CA ASP A 376 -14.28 -19.31 -6.18
C ASP A 376 -14.54 -19.32 -4.67
N VAL A 377 -13.47 -19.33 -3.86
CA VAL A 377 -13.56 -19.25 -2.41
C VAL A 377 -13.41 -17.80 -1.94
N PHE A 378 -12.37 -17.11 -2.39
CA PHE A 378 -12.00 -15.79 -1.86
C PHE A 378 -12.39 -14.61 -2.77
N ALA A 379 -12.65 -14.84 -4.06
CA ALA A 379 -13.07 -13.81 -5.03
C ALA A 379 -14.49 -14.08 -5.58
N LYS A 380 -15.44 -14.38 -4.68
CA LYS A 380 -16.84 -14.67 -5.06
C LYS A 380 -17.55 -13.50 -5.74
N ALA A 381 -17.18 -12.28 -5.38
CA ALA A 381 -17.76 -11.04 -5.91
C ALA A 381 -16.94 -10.46 -7.09
N ARG A 382 -16.08 -11.26 -7.72
CA ARG A 382 -15.26 -10.80 -8.85
C ARG A 382 -16.15 -10.37 -10.02
N THR A 383 -15.79 -9.26 -10.65
CA THR A 383 -16.46 -8.73 -11.84
C THR A 383 -15.82 -9.24 -13.13
N ARG A 384 -14.56 -9.68 -13.06
CA ARG A 384 -13.80 -10.28 -14.16
C ARG A 384 -12.70 -11.21 -13.64
N GLU A 385 -12.18 -12.03 -14.53
CA GLU A 385 -11.05 -12.91 -14.27
C GLU A 385 -9.72 -12.14 -14.18
N LEU A 386 -8.70 -12.79 -13.60
CA LEU A 386 -7.33 -12.30 -13.51
C LEU A 386 -6.82 -11.87 -14.90
N SER A 387 -6.20 -10.70 -14.95
CA SER A 387 -5.58 -10.18 -16.17
C SER A 387 -4.13 -9.75 -15.91
N ILE A 388 -3.20 -10.25 -16.72
CA ILE A 388 -1.80 -9.85 -16.67
C ILE A 388 -1.53 -8.72 -17.68
N ILE A 389 -1.41 -7.50 -17.18
CA ILE A 389 -1.25 -6.26 -17.95
C ILE A 389 0.22 -5.81 -18.05
N ALA A 390 0.44 -4.86 -18.96
CA ALA A 390 1.74 -4.38 -19.43
C ALA A 390 2.50 -3.54 -18.41
#